data_AF-A3QCG7-F1
#
_entry.id   AF-A3QCG7-F1
#
_cell.length_a   1.000
_cell.length_b   1.000
_cell.length_c   1.000
_cell.angle_alpha   90.00
_cell.angle_beta   90.00
_cell.angle_gamma   90.00
#
_symmetry.space_group_name_H-M   'P 1'
#
loop_
_entity.id
_entity.type
_entity.pdbx_description
1 polymer ?
#
loop_
_entity_poly.entity_id
_entity_poly.type
_entity_poly.pdbx_seq_one_letter_code
_entity_poly.pdbx_strand_id
1 'polypeptide(L)'
;MKHQQPLLLAATLALLAGAAQAADKQALLEDALNAAPPTLRDKVTVMDWDNNVLQKGSVDYTCFPTPPSLQGTAPMCMDGPWMEWADAWMNKKPFQAKAVGISYMLAGDGGASNTDPYAEGETKDNQWIVEGPHLMIIMPDPALLDSLPTDPYAGGPYVMWKGTPYAHIMVPVGPRK
;
A
#
# COMPACT_ATOMS: atom_id res chain seq x y z
N MET A 1 -4.87 -67.49 -0.06
CA MET A 1 -4.90 -66.19 0.65
C MET A 1 -4.03 -65.22 -0.15
N LYS A 2 -4.64 -64.33 -0.96
CA LYS A 2 -3.95 -63.36 -1.81
C LYS A 2 -4.01 -61.98 -1.15
N HIS A 3 -2.86 -61.32 -1.18
CA HIS A 3 -2.59 -59.93 -0.80
C HIS A 3 -3.57 -58.91 -1.38
N GLN A 4 -3.80 -57.81 -0.64
CA GLN A 4 -3.63 -56.45 -1.17
C GLN A 4 -3.66 -55.41 -0.04
N GLN A 5 -2.56 -54.65 0.10
CA GLN A 5 -2.48 -53.39 0.84
C GLN A 5 -3.06 -52.26 -0.03
N PRO A 6 -3.71 -51.24 0.55
CA PRO A 6 -3.81 -49.92 -0.05
C PRO A 6 -2.86 -48.96 0.69
N LEU A 7 -1.62 -48.83 0.22
CA LEU A 7 -0.71 -47.78 0.65
C LEU A 7 -0.53 -46.78 -0.51
N LEU A 8 -1.59 -46.10 -0.93
CA LEU A 8 -1.52 -45.13 -2.04
C LEU A 8 -2.64 -44.08 -1.90
N LEU A 9 -2.67 -43.29 -0.82
CA LEU A 9 -3.58 -42.13 -0.75
C LEU A 9 -3.08 -40.91 0.04
N ALA A 10 -1.85 -40.92 0.56
CA ALA A 10 -1.33 -39.80 1.38
C ALA A 10 -0.45 -38.80 0.59
N ALA A 11 0.01 -39.14 -0.63
CA ALA A 11 0.94 -38.30 -1.39
C ALA A 11 0.25 -37.16 -2.18
N THR A 12 -1.05 -37.26 -2.46
CA THR A 12 -1.79 -36.30 -3.31
C THR A 12 -2.25 -35.04 -2.57
N LEU A 13 -2.53 -35.10 -1.25
CA LEU A 13 -2.96 -33.91 -0.49
C LEU A 13 -1.83 -32.90 -0.26
N ALA A 14 -0.59 -33.36 -0.04
CA ALA A 14 0.55 -32.48 0.23
C ALA A 14 0.94 -31.62 -0.99
N LEU A 15 0.80 -32.16 -2.21
CA LEU A 15 1.07 -31.44 -3.45
C LEU A 15 0.08 -30.30 -3.69
N LEU A 16 -1.21 -30.50 -3.36
CA LEU A 16 -2.25 -29.49 -3.52
C LEU A 16 -2.07 -28.32 -2.54
N ALA A 17 -1.70 -28.60 -1.29
CA ALA A 17 -1.48 -27.55 -0.29
C ALA A 17 -0.27 -26.65 -0.64
N GLY A 18 0.83 -27.25 -1.11
CA GLY A 18 2.01 -26.48 -1.53
C GLY A 18 1.75 -25.61 -2.77
N ALA A 19 0.97 -26.09 -3.73
CA ALA A 19 0.59 -25.32 -4.91
C ALA A 19 -0.33 -24.14 -4.56
N ALA A 20 -1.29 -24.34 -3.64
CA ALA A 20 -2.18 -23.28 -3.18
C ALA A 20 -1.41 -22.17 -2.44
N GLN A 21 -0.48 -22.54 -1.55
CA GLN A 21 0.35 -21.57 -0.83
C GLN A 21 1.29 -20.79 -1.77
N ALA A 22 1.83 -21.43 -2.79
CA ALA A 22 2.66 -20.76 -3.79
C ALA A 22 1.83 -19.78 -4.65
N ALA A 23 0.61 -20.17 -5.03
CA ALA A 23 -0.29 -19.30 -5.77
C ALA A 23 -0.71 -18.05 -4.97
N ASP A 24 -0.94 -18.22 -3.66
CA ASP A 24 -1.26 -17.12 -2.74
C ASP A 24 -0.11 -16.11 -2.63
N LYS A 25 1.12 -16.59 -2.41
CA LYS A 25 2.32 -15.74 -2.39
C LYS A 25 2.54 -15.00 -3.71
N GLN A 26 2.29 -15.66 -4.83
CA GLN A 26 2.44 -15.05 -6.15
C GLN A 26 1.40 -13.94 -6.36
N ALA A 27 0.14 -14.14 -5.93
CA ALA A 27 -0.89 -13.12 -6.02
C ALA A 27 -0.56 -11.89 -5.17
N LEU A 28 -0.06 -12.08 -3.95
CA LEU A 28 0.40 -10.98 -3.09
C LEU A 28 1.58 -10.21 -3.70
N LEU A 29 2.54 -10.93 -4.29
CA LEU A 29 3.67 -10.32 -4.98
C LEU A 29 3.20 -9.46 -6.16
N GLU A 30 2.32 -10.00 -7.01
CA GLU A 30 1.79 -9.30 -8.18
C GLU A 30 1.00 -8.05 -7.79
N ASP A 31 0.15 -8.15 -6.77
CA ASP A 31 -0.62 -7.00 -6.30
C ASP A 31 0.29 -5.90 -5.74
N ALA A 32 1.26 -6.24 -4.89
CA ALA A 32 2.21 -5.28 -4.35
C ALA A 32 3.01 -4.55 -5.45
N LEU A 33 3.42 -5.27 -6.50
CA LEU A 33 4.19 -4.69 -7.61
C LEU A 33 3.35 -3.76 -8.51
N ASN A 34 2.02 -3.81 -8.45
CA ASN A 34 1.17 -2.85 -9.16
C ASN A 34 1.26 -1.44 -8.57
N ALA A 35 1.69 -1.29 -7.31
CA ALA A 35 1.97 0.01 -6.72
C ALA A 35 3.21 0.68 -7.31
N ALA A 36 4.20 -0.11 -7.73
CA ALA A 36 5.52 0.40 -8.10
C ALA A 36 5.63 0.82 -9.58
N PRO A 37 6.42 1.87 -9.88
CA PRO A 37 6.84 2.18 -11.24
C PRO A 37 7.47 0.96 -11.92
N PRO A 38 7.22 0.73 -13.22
CA PRO A 38 7.77 -0.44 -13.93
C PRO A 38 9.29 -0.61 -13.79
N THR A 39 10.03 0.50 -13.70
CA THR A 39 11.49 0.52 -13.57
C THR A 39 12.02 0.14 -12.17
N LEU A 40 11.14 0.01 -11.19
CA LEU A 40 11.46 -0.37 -9.80
C LEU A 40 11.01 -1.80 -9.45
N ARG A 41 10.08 -2.41 -10.19
CA ARG A 41 9.41 -3.67 -9.79
C ARG A 41 10.37 -4.82 -9.49
N ASP A 42 11.50 -4.91 -10.19
CA ASP A 42 12.52 -5.95 -9.99
C ASP A 42 13.56 -5.59 -8.90
N LYS A 43 13.50 -4.37 -8.35
CA LYS A 43 14.50 -3.83 -7.41
C LYS A 43 13.94 -3.57 -6.02
N VAL A 44 12.63 -3.49 -5.87
CA VAL A 44 11.97 -3.25 -4.57
C VAL A 44 11.97 -4.50 -3.71
N THR A 45 12.00 -4.30 -2.40
CA THR A 45 11.62 -5.36 -1.47
C THR A 45 10.09 -5.47 -1.50
N VAL A 46 9.55 -6.68 -1.50
CA VAL A 46 8.11 -6.92 -1.37
C VAL A 46 7.88 -7.71 -0.09
N MET A 47 6.99 -7.19 0.76
CA MET A 47 6.60 -7.83 2.01
C MET A 47 5.09 -8.00 2.06
N ASP A 48 4.64 -9.09 2.68
CA ASP A 48 3.23 -9.19 3.10
C ASP A 48 3.02 -8.55 4.48
N TRP A 49 1.76 -8.50 4.91
CA TRP A 49 1.36 -7.91 6.19
C TRP A 49 1.70 -8.78 7.41
N ASP A 50 2.16 -10.02 7.19
CA ASP A 50 2.69 -10.92 8.21
C ASP A 50 4.23 -10.79 8.35
N ASN A 51 4.84 -9.82 7.67
CA ASN A 51 6.28 -9.57 7.59
C ASN A 51 7.10 -10.64 6.85
N ASN A 52 6.47 -11.49 6.03
CA ASN A 52 7.23 -12.37 5.15
C ASN A 52 7.76 -11.59 3.96
N VAL A 53 9.02 -11.84 3.61
CA VAL A 53 9.64 -11.28 2.40
C VAL A 53 9.26 -12.15 1.20
N LEU A 54 8.52 -11.59 0.25
CA LEU A 54 8.11 -12.23 -0.99
C LEU A 54 9.14 -12.02 -2.12
N GLN A 55 9.79 -10.86 -2.11
CA GLN A 55 10.88 -10.51 -3.03
C GLN A 55 11.90 -9.66 -2.27
N LYS A 56 13.20 -9.95 -2.43
CA LYS A 56 14.25 -9.12 -1.85
C LYS A 56 14.67 -8.04 -2.85
N GLY A 57 14.68 -6.78 -2.39
CA GLY A 57 15.11 -5.64 -3.19
C GLY A 57 16.58 -5.26 -3.02
N SER A 58 17.00 -4.33 -3.88
CA SER A 58 18.32 -3.67 -3.91
C SER A 58 18.24 -2.14 -3.79
N VAL A 59 17.04 -1.56 -3.72
CA VAL A 59 16.80 -0.13 -3.48
C VAL A 59 15.97 0.07 -2.21
N ASP A 60 15.96 1.31 -1.70
CA ASP A 60 15.33 1.69 -0.44
C ASP A 60 13.80 1.91 -0.56
N TYR A 61 13.14 0.96 -1.21
CA TYR A 61 11.68 0.90 -1.36
C TYR A 61 11.16 -0.48 -0.94
N THR A 62 10.09 -0.47 -0.17
CA THR A 62 9.34 -1.66 0.23
C THR A 62 7.90 -1.55 -0.26
N CYS A 63 7.45 -2.50 -1.06
CA CYS A 63 6.07 -2.58 -1.49
C CYS A 63 5.28 -3.62 -0.70
N PHE A 64 4.01 -3.31 -0.48
CA PHE A 64 3.05 -4.14 0.21
C PHE A 64 1.83 -4.35 -0.70
N PRO A 65 1.22 -5.55 -0.66
CA PRO A 65 -0.05 -5.77 -1.32
C PRO A 65 -1.15 -4.96 -0.65
N THR A 66 -2.30 -4.87 -1.29
CA THR A 66 -3.52 -4.31 -0.72
C THR A 66 -3.75 -4.89 0.68
N PRO A 67 -3.95 -4.05 1.72
CA PRO A 67 -4.29 -4.52 3.06
C PRO A 67 -5.52 -5.42 3.03
N PRO A 68 -5.50 -6.60 3.68
CA PRO A 68 -6.61 -7.54 3.65
C PRO A 68 -7.88 -7.01 4.34
N SER A 69 -7.76 -5.95 5.13
CA SER A 69 -8.88 -5.25 5.77
C SER A 69 -9.62 -4.29 4.83
N LEU A 70 -9.03 -3.91 3.69
CA LEU A 70 -9.63 -2.98 2.76
C LEU A 70 -10.42 -3.71 1.67
N GLN A 71 -11.52 -3.09 1.26
CA GLN A 71 -12.22 -3.46 0.04
C GLN A 71 -11.64 -2.66 -1.13
N GLY A 72 -11.39 -3.32 -2.26
CA GLY A 72 -10.82 -2.69 -3.46
C GLY A 72 -9.32 -2.98 -3.63
N THR A 73 -8.64 -2.16 -4.44
CA THR A 73 -7.18 -2.23 -4.64
C THR A 73 -6.56 -1.09 -3.86
N ALA A 74 -5.47 -1.33 -3.13
CA ALA A 74 -4.68 -0.28 -2.47
C ALA A 74 -3.24 -0.75 -2.18
N PRO A 75 -2.52 -1.36 -3.15
CA PRO A 75 -1.13 -1.71 -2.94
C PRO A 75 -0.31 -0.42 -2.87
N MET A 76 0.75 -0.45 -2.07
CA MET A 76 1.58 0.73 -1.83
C MET A 76 3.06 0.37 -1.87
N CYS A 77 3.89 1.28 -2.37
CA CYS A 77 5.33 1.14 -2.35
C CYS A 77 6.00 2.34 -1.70
N MET A 78 6.57 2.12 -0.52
CA MET A 78 7.01 3.14 0.42
C MET A 78 8.52 3.19 0.51
N ASP A 79 9.08 4.40 0.53
CA ASP A 79 10.47 4.62 0.91
C ASP A 79 10.65 4.68 2.44
N GLY A 80 11.88 4.88 2.89
CA GLY A 80 12.22 4.94 4.32
C GLY A 80 11.35 5.91 5.14
N PRO A 81 11.22 7.20 4.75
CA PRO A 81 10.34 8.14 5.45
C PRO A 81 8.87 7.70 5.49
N TRP A 82 8.34 7.10 4.42
CA TRP A 82 6.98 6.57 4.43
C TRP A 82 6.83 5.35 5.34
N MET A 83 7.85 4.51 5.47
CA MET A 83 7.85 3.42 6.46
C MET A 83 7.80 3.96 7.90
N GLU A 84 8.55 5.01 8.21
CA GLU A 84 8.47 5.69 9.53
C GLU A 84 7.09 6.33 9.76
N TRP A 85 6.54 6.96 8.73
CA TRP A 85 5.19 7.53 8.78
C TRP A 85 4.13 6.46 9.02
N ALA A 86 4.24 5.31 8.35
CA ALA A 86 3.28 4.21 8.47
C ALA A 86 3.30 3.62 9.89
N ASP A 87 4.48 3.38 10.47
CA ASP A 87 4.59 2.96 11.87
C ASP A 87 3.93 3.96 12.81
N ALA A 88 4.19 5.27 12.62
CA ALA A 88 3.63 6.30 13.46
C ALA A 88 2.09 6.34 13.36
N TRP A 89 1.55 6.34 12.14
CA TRP A 89 0.11 6.35 11.88
C TRP A 89 -0.58 5.12 12.48
N MET A 90 -0.08 3.91 12.19
CA MET A 90 -0.64 2.65 12.71
C MET A 90 -0.64 2.60 14.23
N ASN A 91 0.41 3.12 14.88
CA ASN A 91 0.55 3.12 16.32
C ASN A 91 0.05 4.40 17.01
N LYS A 92 -0.60 5.32 16.27
CA LYS A 92 -1.11 6.60 16.76
C LYS A 92 -0.04 7.45 17.48
N LYS A 93 1.20 7.42 16.99
CA LYS A 93 2.33 8.17 17.55
C LYS A 93 2.49 9.52 16.84
N PRO A 94 3.03 10.55 17.50
CA PRO A 94 3.46 11.77 16.82
C PRO A 94 4.45 11.44 15.69
N PHE A 95 4.28 12.09 14.55
CA PHE A 95 5.19 11.99 13.41
C PHE A 95 5.71 13.39 13.05
N GLN A 96 7.01 13.45 12.75
CA GLN A 96 7.66 14.62 12.16
C GLN A 96 8.63 14.10 11.11
N ALA A 97 8.40 14.46 9.86
CA ALA A 97 9.27 14.06 8.77
C ALA A 97 10.65 14.71 8.92
N LYS A 98 11.70 13.91 8.75
CA LYS A 98 13.10 14.37 8.77
C LYS A 98 13.67 14.60 7.35
N ALA A 99 13.03 14.00 6.36
CA ALA A 99 13.38 14.07 4.95
C ALA A 99 12.10 14.05 4.10
N VAL A 100 12.23 14.44 2.83
CA VAL A 100 11.15 14.23 1.86
C VAL A 100 10.97 12.73 1.66
N GLY A 101 9.72 12.27 1.74
CA GLY A 101 9.33 10.89 1.47
C GLY A 101 8.46 10.80 0.24
N ILE A 102 8.65 9.77 -0.58
CA ILE A 102 7.83 9.48 -1.76
C ILE A 102 7.31 8.05 -1.67
N SER A 103 5.99 7.90 -1.72
CA SER A 103 5.30 6.63 -1.86
C SER A 103 4.55 6.57 -3.19
N TYR A 104 4.43 5.36 -3.74
CA TYR A 104 3.71 5.09 -4.97
C TYR A 104 2.49 4.22 -4.70
N MET A 105 1.35 4.60 -5.29
CA MET A 105 0.11 3.79 -5.35
C MET A 105 -0.41 3.80 -6.79
N LEU A 106 0.37 3.26 -7.72
CA LEU A 106 0.07 3.34 -9.15
C LEU A 106 -1.09 2.44 -9.61
N ALA A 107 -1.61 1.57 -8.74
CA ALA A 107 -2.85 0.84 -8.99
C ALA A 107 -4.12 1.67 -8.67
N GLY A 108 -3.95 2.80 -7.97
CA GLY A 108 -5.03 3.52 -7.30
C GLY A 108 -5.35 2.97 -5.91
N ASP A 109 -6.38 3.53 -5.29
CA ASP A 109 -6.90 3.07 -4.00
C ASP A 109 -8.42 2.76 -4.06
N GLY A 110 -8.93 2.20 -2.97
CA GLY A 110 -10.36 1.87 -2.78
C GLY A 110 -11.16 2.99 -2.11
N GLY A 111 -10.57 4.16 -1.92
CA GLY A 111 -11.17 5.24 -1.16
C GLY A 111 -10.50 5.50 0.18
N ALA A 112 -10.31 6.78 0.49
CA ALA A 112 -9.93 7.27 1.81
C ALA A 112 -10.64 8.58 2.13
N SER A 113 -10.76 8.87 3.42
CA SER A 113 -11.16 10.20 3.89
C SER A 113 -10.06 11.20 3.59
N ASN A 114 -10.38 12.35 3.00
CA ASN A 114 -9.39 13.41 2.75
C ASN A 114 -9.08 14.22 4.01
N THR A 115 -9.94 14.16 5.04
CA THR A 115 -9.85 15.05 6.23
C THR A 115 -9.53 14.32 7.54
N ASP A 116 -9.86 13.03 7.64
CA ASP A 116 -9.71 12.22 8.85
C ASP A 116 -8.84 10.97 8.58
N PRO A 117 -7.61 10.92 9.12
CA PRO A 117 -6.70 9.78 8.93
C PRO A 117 -7.17 8.47 9.57
N TYR A 118 -8.24 8.49 10.39
CA TYR A 118 -8.75 7.31 11.08
C TYR A 118 -10.20 6.99 10.72
N ALA A 119 -10.73 7.59 9.64
CA ALA A 119 -12.07 7.27 9.17
C ALA A 119 -12.16 5.79 8.76
N GLU A 120 -13.19 5.10 9.24
CA GLU A 120 -13.45 3.69 8.92
C GLU A 120 -14.29 3.50 7.65
N GLY A 121 -14.74 4.60 7.03
CA GLY A 121 -15.55 4.56 5.81
C GLY A 121 -16.04 5.94 5.37
N GLU A 122 -16.78 5.97 4.26
CA GLU A 122 -17.36 7.19 3.69
C GLU A 122 -18.38 7.81 4.65
N THR A 123 -18.26 9.13 4.82
CA THR A 123 -19.29 9.95 5.48
C THR A 123 -19.54 11.21 4.66
N LYS A 124 -20.62 11.92 4.96
CA LYS A 124 -20.98 13.14 4.20
C LYS A 124 -19.92 14.24 4.30
N ASP A 125 -19.14 14.26 5.38
CA ASP A 125 -18.30 15.40 5.74
C ASP A 125 -16.80 15.08 5.66
N ASN A 126 -16.42 13.83 5.40
CA ASN A 126 -15.02 13.41 5.38
C ASN A 126 -14.34 13.51 4.01
N GLN A 127 -15.05 14.07 3.01
CA GLN A 127 -14.54 14.26 1.66
C GLN A 127 -13.91 12.97 1.11
N TRP A 128 -14.67 11.87 1.20
CA TRP A 128 -14.23 10.57 0.69
C TRP A 128 -13.81 10.68 -0.77
N ILE A 129 -12.61 10.17 -1.07
CA ILE A 129 -12.01 10.23 -2.39
C ILE A 129 -11.43 8.87 -2.73
N VAL A 130 -11.84 8.33 -3.87
CA VAL A 130 -11.24 7.16 -4.52
C VAL A 130 -10.23 7.69 -5.53
N GLU A 131 -8.94 7.44 -5.30
CA GLU A 131 -7.91 7.92 -6.21
C GLU A 131 -7.53 6.90 -7.28
N GLY A 132 -7.21 7.45 -8.46
CA GLY A 132 -6.52 6.71 -9.51
C GLY A 132 -5.03 6.51 -9.19
N PRO A 133 -4.20 6.16 -10.18
CA PRO A 133 -2.75 6.11 -10.01
C PRO A 133 -2.21 7.43 -9.45
N HIS A 134 -1.51 7.38 -8.32
CA HIS A 134 -0.99 8.58 -7.66
C HIS A 134 0.33 8.31 -6.92
N LEU A 135 1.01 9.40 -6.57
CA LEU A 135 2.11 9.42 -5.62
C LEU A 135 1.64 10.13 -4.34
N MET A 136 2.30 9.80 -3.24
CA MET A 136 2.14 10.52 -1.98
C MET A 136 3.49 11.06 -1.53
N ILE A 137 3.53 12.33 -1.14
CA ILE A 137 4.77 13.03 -0.78
C ILE A 137 4.67 13.59 0.64
N ILE A 138 5.62 13.20 1.47
CA ILE A 138 5.79 13.76 2.82
C ILE A 138 6.83 14.89 2.74
N MET A 139 6.54 16.00 3.41
CA MET A 139 7.45 17.15 3.50
C MET A 139 7.94 17.35 4.94
N PRO A 140 9.24 17.60 5.16
CA PRO A 140 9.79 17.92 6.48
C PRO A 140 9.17 19.16 7.13
N ASP A 141 8.92 20.19 6.32
CA ASP A 141 8.34 21.44 6.77
C ASP A 141 6.85 21.49 6.41
N PRO A 142 5.94 21.42 7.40
CA PRO A 142 4.50 21.47 7.14
C PRO A 142 4.05 22.82 6.56
N ALA A 143 4.80 23.91 6.74
CA ALA A 143 4.46 25.20 6.14
C ALA A 143 4.50 25.16 4.60
N LEU A 144 5.27 24.23 4.01
CA LEU A 144 5.31 24.03 2.56
C LEU A 144 3.99 23.46 2.01
N LEU A 145 3.14 22.89 2.87
CA LEU A 145 1.82 22.40 2.49
C LEU A 145 0.79 23.54 2.33
N ASP A 146 1.10 24.76 2.80
CA ASP A 146 0.16 25.89 2.74
C ASP A 146 -0.01 26.48 1.34
N SER A 147 0.93 26.23 0.44
CA SER A 147 0.82 26.64 -0.96
C SER A 147 -0.07 25.73 -1.82
N LEU A 148 -0.56 24.62 -1.27
CA LEU A 148 -1.35 23.63 -2.01
C LEU A 148 -2.81 23.61 -1.55
N PRO A 149 -3.76 23.35 -2.47
CA PRO A 149 -5.17 23.21 -2.11
C PRO A 149 -5.38 21.92 -1.29
N THR A 150 -6.48 21.85 -0.55
CA THR A 150 -6.96 20.59 0.06
C THR A 150 -8.06 19.93 -0.76
N ASP A 151 -8.59 20.61 -1.78
CA ASP A 151 -9.63 20.08 -2.66
C ASP A 151 -9.00 19.10 -3.68
N PRO A 152 -9.34 17.80 -3.63
CA PRO A 152 -8.82 16.82 -4.59
C PRO A 152 -9.27 17.11 -6.03
N TYR A 153 -10.28 17.94 -6.25
CA TYR A 153 -10.80 18.28 -7.58
C TYR A 153 -10.21 19.59 -8.15
N ALA A 154 -9.24 20.20 -7.47
CA ALA A 154 -8.56 21.41 -7.94
C ALA A 154 -7.68 21.21 -9.21
N GLY A 155 -7.56 19.97 -9.72
CA GLY A 155 -6.91 19.65 -10.99
C GLY A 155 -5.39 19.44 -10.93
N GLY A 156 -4.82 19.36 -9.72
CA GLY A 156 -3.39 19.14 -9.50
C GLY A 156 -3.10 18.53 -8.13
N PRO A 157 -1.86 18.62 -7.63
CA PRO A 157 -1.51 18.16 -6.30
C PRO A 157 -2.34 18.85 -5.21
N TYR A 158 -2.72 18.08 -4.19
CA TYR A 158 -3.50 18.57 -3.05
C TYR A 158 -2.97 18.00 -1.74
N VAL A 159 -3.31 18.61 -0.62
CA VAL A 159 -2.92 18.14 0.72
C VAL A 159 -4.06 17.31 1.32
N MET A 160 -3.76 16.06 1.61
CA MET A 160 -4.61 15.18 2.39
C MET A 160 -4.27 15.31 3.88
N TRP A 161 -5.30 15.23 4.74
CA TRP A 161 -5.21 15.29 6.20
C TRP A 161 -4.52 16.53 6.75
N LYS A 162 -4.70 17.67 6.07
CA LYS A 162 -4.13 18.96 6.47
C LYS A 162 -4.47 19.28 7.93
N GLY A 163 -3.48 19.73 8.69
CA GLY A 163 -3.62 20.05 10.12
C GLY A 163 -3.38 18.87 11.07
N THR A 164 -3.12 17.67 10.54
CA THR A 164 -2.70 16.51 11.34
C THR A 164 -1.18 16.27 11.22
N PRO A 165 -0.55 15.52 12.14
CA PRO A 165 0.85 15.09 12.00
C PRO A 165 1.12 14.21 10.78
N TYR A 166 0.08 13.70 10.11
CA TYR A 166 0.20 12.76 8.99
C TYR A 166 -0.11 13.40 7.64
N ALA A 167 -0.24 14.72 7.59
CA ALA A 167 -0.52 15.45 6.36
C ALA A 167 0.53 15.15 5.29
N HIS A 168 0.07 14.90 4.08
CA HIS A 168 0.92 14.59 2.93
C HIS A 168 0.29 15.13 1.65
N ILE A 169 1.13 15.30 0.63
CA ILE A 169 0.71 15.75 -0.68
C ILE A 169 0.30 14.54 -1.50
N MET A 170 -0.90 14.57 -2.04
CA MET A 170 -1.39 13.64 -3.05
C MET A 170 -1.07 14.21 -4.43
N VAL A 171 -0.45 13.41 -5.29
CA VAL A 171 -0.10 13.78 -6.67
C VAL A 171 -0.74 12.80 -7.64
N PRO A 172 -1.91 13.14 -8.21
CA PRO A 172 -2.55 12.31 -9.22
C PRO A 172 -1.70 12.24 -10.49
N VAL A 173 -1.50 11.04 -11.03
CA VAL A 173 -0.75 10.81 -12.28
C VAL A 173 -1.55 10.02 -13.33
N GLY A 174 -2.79 9.68 -13.00
CA GLY A 174 -3.74 9.02 -13.89
C GLY A 174 -5.18 9.39 -13.55
N PRO A 175 -6.15 8.98 -14.37
CA PRO A 175 -7.56 9.25 -14.11
C PRO A 175 -8.04 8.47 -12.88
N ARG A 176 -8.93 9.10 -12.11
CA ARG A 176 -9.81 8.41 -11.15
C ARG A 176 -10.75 7.50 -11.92
N LYS A 177 -11.03 6.32 -11.35
CA LYS A 177 -11.94 5.33 -11.96
C LYS A 177 -13.36 5.51 -11.44
#